data_AF-A0A561ERZ9-F1
#
_entry.id   AF-A0A561ERZ9-F1
#
_cell.length_a   1.000
_cell.length_b   1.000
_cell.length_c   1.000
_cell.angle_alpha   90.00
_cell.angle_beta   90.00
_cell.angle_gamma   90.00
#
_symmetry.space_group_name_H-M   'P 1'
#
loop_
_entity.id
_entity.type
_entity.pdbx_description
1 polymer ?
#
loop_
_entity_poly.entity_id
_entity_poly.type
_entity_poly.pdbx_seq_one_letter_code
_entity_poly.pdbx_strand_id
1 'polypeptide(L)'
;MEWAFSGPYTIAQRMGRDDLDAREIAAYGPEAFVALLSSKPAVHRYPGAMAKRIQQLCQDLVEHYDGDAAAVWRDAATGKELLGRLNALPGFGKQKAQIFLALLGKQFDVTPEGWREAAGSYGEPGCHRSVADITGPESLAKVRAYKQEAKRAAKAAR
;
A
#
# COMPACT_ATOMS: atom_id res chain seq x y z
N MET A 1 -11.88 3.25 6.51
CA MET A 1 -10.59 2.53 6.63
C MET A 1 -10.84 1.05 6.40
N GLU A 2 -11.87 0.48 7.04
CA GLU A 2 -12.23 -0.94 6.96
C GLU A 2 -12.57 -1.46 5.55
N TRP A 3 -13.31 -0.70 4.72
CA TRP A 3 -13.61 -1.13 3.34
C TRP A 3 -12.34 -1.43 2.52
N ALA A 4 -11.29 -0.63 2.67
CA ALA A 4 -10.06 -0.85 1.90
C ALA A 4 -9.42 -2.22 2.18
N PHE A 5 -9.66 -2.81 3.35
CA PHE A 5 -9.14 -4.12 3.73
C PHE A 5 -9.96 -5.29 3.16
N SER A 6 -11.25 -5.10 2.84
CA SER A 6 -12.05 -6.15 2.18
C SER A 6 -11.85 -6.22 0.67
N GLY A 7 -11.21 -5.20 0.07
CA GLY A 7 -10.98 -5.10 -1.37
C GLY A 7 -10.24 -6.30 -1.97
N PRO A 8 -9.03 -6.64 -1.48
CA PRO A 8 -8.27 -7.78 -1.99
C PRO A 8 -9.05 -9.10 -1.96
N TYR A 9 -9.67 -9.41 -0.82
CA TYR A 9 -10.52 -10.61 -0.66
C TYR A 9 -11.69 -10.63 -1.65
N THR A 10 -12.37 -9.48 -1.82
CA THR A 10 -13.49 -9.37 -2.78
C THR A 10 -13.05 -9.63 -4.22
N ILE A 11 -11.85 -9.16 -4.60
CA ILE A 11 -11.30 -9.40 -5.95
C ILE A 11 -10.98 -10.89 -6.12
N ALA A 12 -10.30 -11.52 -5.17
CA ALA A 12 -9.95 -12.95 -5.22
C ALA A 12 -11.20 -13.83 -5.38
N GLN A 13 -12.22 -13.59 -4.54
CA GLN A 13 -13.49 -14.32 -4.60
C GLN A 13 -14.20 -14.16 -5.95
N ARG A 14 -14.18 -12.97 -6.56
CA ARG A 14 -14.77 -12.73 -7.89
C ARG A 14 -14.00 -13.39 -9.02
N MET A 15 -12.69 -13.58 -8.84
CA MET A 15 -11.83 -14.31 -9.78
C MET A 15 -11.89 -15.84 -9.55
N GLY A 16 -12.64 -16.30 -8.55
CA GLY A 16 -12.72 -17.72 -8.21
C GLY A 16 -11.38 -18.26 -7.67
N ARG A 17 -10.73 -17.47 -6.82
CA ARG A 17 -9.45 -17.80 -6.18
C ARG A 17 -9.53 -17.61 -4.67
N ASP A 18 -8.66 -18.33 -3.97
CA ASP A 18 -8.44 -18.15 -2.54
C ASP A 18 -7.44 -17.02 -2.24
N ASP A 19 -6.60 -16.65 -3.23
CA ASP A 19 -5.63 -15.57 -3.13
C ASP A 19 -5.48 -14.82 -4.48
N LEU A 20 -4.77 -13.69 -4.47
CA LEU A 20 -4.48 -12.90 -5.66
C LEU A 20 -3.15 -13.32 -6.30
N ASP A 21 -3.17 -13.50 -7.62
CA ASP A 21 -1.97 -13.70 -8.42
C ASP A 21 -1.75 -12.48 -9.34
N ALA A 22 -0.54 -11.90 -9.30
CA ALA A 22 -0.23 -10.71 -10.08
C ALA A 22 -0.24 -10.99 -11.60
N ARG A 23 0.16 -12.19 -12.03
CA ARG A 23 0.18 -12.57 -13.45
C ARG A 23 -1.24 -12.71 -13.98
N GLU A 24 -2.12 -13.33 -13.22
CA GLU A 24 -3.54 -13.48 -13.58
C GLU A 24 -4.23 -12.12 -13.72
N ILE A 25 -4.01 -11.21 -12.76
CA ILE A 25 -4.57 -9.86 -12.81
C ILE A 25 -3.95 -9.06 -13.96
N ALA A 26 -2.63 -9.15 -14.18
CA ALA A 26 -1.94 -8.45 -15.25
C ALA A 26 -2.46 -8.87 -16.64
N ALA A 27 -2.70 -10.17 -16.83
CA ALA A 27 -3.18 -10.76 -18.07
C ALA A 27 -4.70 -10.64 -18.29
N TYR A 28 -5.45 -10.20 -17.29
CA TYR A 28 -6.91 -10.07 -17.38
C TYR A 28 -7.32 -9.04 -18.46
N GLY A 29 -8.39 -9.32 -19.20
CA GLY A 29 -8.93 -8.34 -20.17
C GLY A 29 -9.29 -7.02 -19.46
N PRO A 30 -8.76 -5.84 -19.87
CA PRO A 30 -8.92 -4.59 -19.11
C PRO A 30 -10.39 -4.21 -18.84
N GLU A 31 -11.25 -4.34 -19.85
CA GLU A 31 -12.68 -4.05 -19.75
C GLU A 31 -13.38 -5.07 -18.83
N ALA A 32 -13.00 -6.34 -18.93
CA ALA A 32 -13.54 -7.41 -18.10
C ALA A 32 -13.13 -7.23 -16.62
N PHE A 33 -11.90 -6.81 -16.36
CA PHE A 33 -11.41 -6.53 -15.01
C PHE A 33 -12.12 -5.32 -14.39
N VAL A 34 -12.31 -4.25 -15.18
CA VAL A 34 -13.13 -3.10 -14.79
C VAL A 34 -14.56 -3.54 -14.44
N ALA A 35 -15.19 -4.38 -15.27
CA ALA A 35 -16.52 -4.91 -15.01
C ALA A 35 -16.57 -5.76 -13.73
N LEU A 36 -15.56 -6.61 -13.50
CA LEU A 36 -15.41 -7.42 -12.30
C LEU A 36 -15.34 -6.57 -11.03
N LEU A 37 -14.55 -5.49 -11.02
CA LEU A 37 -14.47 -4.58 -9.86
C LEU A 37 -15.71 -3.68 -9.71
N SER A 38 -16.45 -3.47 -10.79
CA SER A 38 -17.66 -2.63 -10.81
C SER A 38 -18.94 -3.38 -10.43
N SER A 39 -18.93 -4.73 -10.42
CA SER A 39 -20.10 -5.52 -10.04
C SER A 39 -20.54 -5.18 -8.63
N LYS A 40 -21.86 -5.08 -8.41
CA LYS A 40 -22.43 -4.56 -7.16
C LYS A 40 -22.36 -5.60 -6.03
N PRO A 41 -21.99 -5.19 -4.81
CA PRO A 41 -21.47 -3.87 -4.44
C PRO A 41 -20.06 -3.64 -5.01
N ALA A 42 -19.80 -2.47 -5.60
CA ALA A 42 -18.52 -2.19 -6.25
C ALA A 42 -17.35 -2.28 -5.26
N VAL A 43 -16.19 -2.80 -5.68
CA VAL A 43 -15.00 -2.96 -4.83
C VAL A 43 -14.53 -1.61 -4.26
N HIS A 44 -14.68 -0.55 -5.06
CA HIS A 44 -14.30 0.81 -4.69
C HIS A 44 -15.32 1.81 -5.23
N ARG A 45 -15.42 2.99 -4.61
CA ARG A 45 -16.28 4.10 -5.10
C ARG A 45 -15.93 4.62 -6.51
N TYR A 46 -14.71 4.32 -6.97
CA TYR A 46 -14.21 4.60 -8.32
C TYR A 46 -13.67 3.30 -8.94
N PRO A 47 -14.54 2.34 -9.31
CA PRO A 47 -14.10 0.99 -9.62
C PRO A 47 -13.25 0.94 -10.91
N GLY A 48 -13.64 1.65 -11.96
CA GLY A 48 -12.88 1.69 -13.22
C GLY A 48 -11.47 2.28 -13.08
N ALA A 49 -11.32 3.39 -12.35
CA ALA A 49 -10.00 3.97 -12.10
C ALA A 49 -9.14 3.09 -11.19
N MET A 50 -9.76 2.37 -10.24
CA MET A 50 -9.03 1.48 -9.34
C MET A 50 -8.60 0.20 -10.05
N ALA A 51 -9.44 -0.38 -10.91
CA ALA A 51 -9.10 -1.54 -11.73
C ALA A 51 -7.85 -1.29 -12.58
N LYS A 52 -7.81 -0.15 -13.29
CA LYS A 52 -6.64 0.25 -14.07
C LYS A 52 -5.36 0.37 -13.22
N ARG A 53 -5.46 0.97 -12.03
CA ARG A 53 -4.30 1.13 -11.13
C ARG A 53 -3.81 -0.20 -10.56
N ILE A 54 -4.72 -1.09 -10.19
CA ILE A 54 -4.39 -2.43 -9.69
C ILE A 54 -3.72 -3.22 -10.81
N GLN A 55 -4.30 -3.23 -12.01
CA GLN A 55 -3.75 -3.96 -13.15
C GLN A 55 -2.37 -3.43 -13.55
N GLN A 56 -2.18 -2.11 -13.57
CA GLN A 56 -0.88 -1.49 -13.83
C GLN A 56 0.18 -1.89 -12.79
N LEU A 57 -0.20 -1.94 -11.50
CA LEU A 57 0.70 -2.40 -10.44
C LEU A 57 1.05 -3.88 -10.64
N CYS A 58 0.07 -4.74 -10.95
CA CYS A 58 0.34 -6.15 -11.21
C CYS A 58 1.23 -6.36 -12.43
N GLN A 59 1.06 -5.57 -13.51
CA GLN A 59 1.95 -5.61 -14.67
C GLN A 59 3.39 -5.24 -14.32
N ASP A 60 3.58 -4.17 -13.54
CA ASP A 60 4.89 -3.74 -13.04
C ASP A 60 5.56 -4.81 -12.16
N LEU A 61 4.79 -5.46 -11.29
CA LEU A 61 5.25 -6.60 -10.50
C LEU A 61 5.66 -7.79 -11.38
N VAL A 62 4.92 -8.10 -12.45
CA VAL A 62 5.28 -9.16 -13.39
C VAL A 62 6.58 -8.83 -14.13
N GLU A 63 6.69 -7.60 -14.63
CA GLU A 63 7.83 -7.16 -15.43
C GLU A 63 9.14 -7.10 -14.63
N HIS A 64 9.09 -6.58 -13.40
CA HIS A 64 10.29 -6.28 -12.62
C HIS A 64 10.55 -7.23 -11.46
N TYR A 65 9.54 -8.00 -11.03
CA TYR A 65 9.60 -8.85 -9.84
C TYR A 65 9.03 -10.26 -10.09
N ASP A 66 8.87 -10.66 -11.35
CA ASP A 66 8.34 -11.96 -11.76
C ASP A 66 7.00 -12.31 -11.08
N GLY A 67 6.17 -11.29 -10.85
CA GLY A 67 4.85 -11.42 -10.23
C GLY A 67 4.88 -11.62 -8.71
N ASP A 68 6.07 -11.72 -8.09
CA ASP A 68 6.23 -11.85 -6.65
C ASP A 68 6.30 -10.48 -5.99
N ALA A 69 5.17 -10.06 -5.38
CA ALA A 69 5.10 -8.78 -4.66
C ALA A 69 6.14 -8.67 -3.53
N ALA A 70 6.50 -9.77 -2.88
CA ALA A 70 7.46 -9.74 -1.78
C ALA A 70 8.90 -9.51 -2.26
N ALA A 71 9.24 -9.83 -3.50
CA ALA A 71 10.56 -9.54 -4.07
C ALA A 71 10.88 -8.03 -4.11
N VAL A 72 9.85 -7.16 -4.03
CA VAL A 72 10.03 -5.72 -3.85
C VAL A 72 10.89 -5.41 -2.62
N TRP A 73 10.71 -6.15 -1.53
CA TRP A 73 11.37 -5.87 -0.25
C TRP A 73 12.27 -6.97 0.31
N ARG A 74 12.06 -8.22 -0.11
CA ARG A 74 12.76 -9.41 0.40
C ARG A 74 14.29 -9.25 0.39
N ASP A 75 14.81 -8.74 -0.73
CA ASP A 75 16.26 -8.71 -1.00
C ASP A 75 16.82 -7.28 -1.11
N ALA A 76 16.10 -6.28 -0.58
CA ALA A 76 16.63 -4.92 -0.54
C ALA A 76 17.70 -4.82 0.56
N ALA A 77 18.91 -4.40 0.20
CA ALA A 77 20.02 -4.34 1.15
C ALA A 77 19.92 -3.13 2.09
N THR A 78 19.34 -2.03 1.61
CA THR A 78 19.22 -0.78 2.37
C THR A 78 17.81 -0.20 2.34
N GLY A 79 17.48 0.58 3.36
CA GLY A 79 16.26 1.38 3.42
C GLY A 79 16.12 2.35 2.24
N LYS A 80 17.23 2.93 1.77
CA LYS A 80 17.24 3.82 0.61
C LYS A 80 16.87 3.07 -0.67
N GLU A 81 17.43 1.89 -0.85
CA GLU A 81 17.10 1.01 -1.98
C GLU A 81 15.63 0.60 -1.93
N LEU A 82 15.16 0.11 -0.78
CA LEU A 82 13.76 -0.28 -0.61
C LEU A 82 12.80 0.88 -0.86
N LEU A 83 13.12 2.08 -0.35
CA LEU A 83 12.34 3.28 -0.65
C LEU A 83 12.33 3.61 -2.14
N GLY A 84 13.45 3.40 -2.83
CA GLY A 84 13.56 3.54 -4.28
C GLY A 84 12.62 2.60 -5.02
N ARG A 85 12.68 1.30 -4.70
CA ARG A 85 11.81 0.26 -5.26
C ARG A 85 10.32 0.58 -5.02
N LEU A 86 9.96 0.94 -3.79
CA LEU A 86 8.58 1.32 -3.43
C LEU A 86 8.09 2.59 -4.14
N ASN A 87 8.97 3.57 -4.38
CA ASN A 87 8.60 4.79 -5.13
C ASN A 87 8.46 4.56 -6.63
N ALA A 88 9.10 3.53 -7.18
CA ALA A 88 8.98 3.18 -8.59
C ALA A 88 7.62 2.54 -8.91
N LEU A 89 6.98 1.89 -7.92
CA LEU A 89 5.70 1.23 -8.11
C LEU A 89 4.60 2.20 -8.60
N PRO A 90 3.80 1.81 -9.61
CA PRO A 90 2.69 2.61 -10.10
C PRO A 90 1.73 3.05 -8.98
N GLY A 91 1.52 4.37 -8.88
CA GLY A 91 0.63 4.96 -7.88
C GLY A 91 1.24 5.13 -6.48
N PHE A 92 2.54 4.86 -6.31
CA PHE A 92 3.29 5.20 -5.09
C PHE A 92 4.04 6.51 -5.28
N GLY A 93 3.72 7.50 -4.45
CA GLY A 93 4.53 8.70 -4.30
C GLY A 93 5.34 8.66 -3.00
N LYS A 94 6.30 9.59 -2.86
CA LYS A 94 7.26 9.65 -1.72
C LYS A 94 6.63 9.35 -0.36
N GLN A 95 5.55 10.04 -0.01
CA GLN A 95 4.89 9.84 1.27
C GLN A 95 4.33 8.42 1.44
N LYS A 96 3.69 7.86 0.41
CA LYS A 96 3.13 6.51 0.46
C LYS A 96 4.24 5.47 0.58
N ALA A 97 5.31 5.62 -0.19
CA ALA A 97 6.46 4.73 -0.12
C ALA A 97 7.12 4.76 1.26
N GLN A 98 7.27 5.95 1.87
CA GLN A 98 7.81 6.07 3.23
C GLN A 98 6.89 5.44 4.30
N ILE A 99 5.58 5.61 4.19
CA ILE A 99 4.61 4.96 5.09
C ILE A 99 4.65 3.43 4.93
N PHE A 100 4.74 2.95 3.69
CA PHE A 100 4.81 1.50 3.42
C PHE A 100 6.12 0.91 3.94
N LEU A 101 7.26 1.58 3.72
CA LEU A 101 8.55 1.21 4.31
C LEU A 101 8.48 1.17 5.84
N ALA A 102 7.86 2.17 6.47
CA ALA A 102 7.65 2.18 7.91
C ALA A 102 6.79 0.99 8.38
N LEU A 103 5.73 0.64 7.63
CA LEU A 103 4.87 -0.49 7.94
C LEU A 103 5.66 -1.81 7.90
N LEU A 104 6.42 -2.01 6.83
CA LEU A 104 7.29 -3.17 6.64
C LEU A 104 8.29 -3.33 7.80
N GLY A 105 9.00 -2.26 8.16
CA GLY A 105 10.00 -2.32 9.25
C GLY A 105 9.41 -2.39 10.66
N LYS A 106 8.21 -1.84 10.90
CA LYS A 106 7.58 -1.81 12.23
C LYS A 106 6.74 -3.03 12.55
N GLN A 107 6.12 -3.64 11.55
CA GLN A 107 5.12 -4.70 11.76
C GLN A 107 5.45 -6.03 11.08
N PHE A 108 6.40 -6.05 10.13
CA PHE A 108 6.74 -7.24 9.33
C PHE A 108 8.24 -7.60 9.40
N ASP A 109 9.00 -6.99 10.31
CA ASP A 109 10.43 -7.25 10.55
C ASP A 109 11.35 -7.08 9.32
N VAL A 110 10.89 -6.38 8.29
CA VAL A 110 11.71 -6.04 7.11
C VAL A 110 12.56 -4.82 7.45
N THR A 111 13.77 -5.07 7.96
CA THR A 111 14.62 -4.05 8.59
C THR A 111 15.99 -3.88 7.90
N PRO A 112 16.05 -3.58 6.58
CA PRO A 112 17.31 -3.35 5.90
C PRO A 112 18.03 -2.11 6.48
N GLU A 113 19.34 -2.03 6.26
CA GLU A 113 20.16 -0.97 6.87
C GLU A 113 19.62 0.43 6.52
N GLY A 114 19.42 1.28 7.53
CA GLY A 114 18.94 2.65 7.34
C GLY A 114 17.44 2.79 7.00
N TRP A 115 16.61 1.77 7.26
CA TRP A 115 15.18 1.81 6.92
C TRP A 115 14.39 2.91 7.65
N ARG A 116 14.75 3.25 8.90
CA ARG A 116 14.05 4.29 9.67
C ARG A 116 14.29 5.67 9.09
N GLU A 117 15.55 5.94 8.73
CA GLU A 117 16.00 7.17 8.10
C GLU A 117 15.32 7.35 6.74
N ALA A 118 15.27 6.28 5.94
CA ALA A 118 14.58 6.29 4.65
C ALA A 118 13.05 6.50 4.80
N ALA A 119 12.43 5.91 5.82
CA ALA A 119 11.02 6.15 6.16
C ALA A 119 10.75 7.58 6.67
N GLY A 120 11.79 8.37 6.95
CA GLY A 120 11.70 9.74 7.45
C GLY A 120 10.91 9.79 8.76
N SER A 121 10.03 10.79 8.89
CA SER A 121 9.25 10.98 10.13
C SER A 121 8.33 9.80 10.49
N TYR A 122 8.04 8.90 9.54
CA TYR A 122 7.28 7.68 9.80
C TYR A 122 8.14 6.55 10.37
N GLY A 123 9.46 6.63 10.29
CA GLY A 123 10.41 5.68 10.88
C GLY A 123 10.81 6.01 12.32
N GLU A 124 10.47 7.20 12.81
CA GLU A 124 10.80 7.66 14.17
C GLU A 124 10.25 6.69 15.24
N PRO A 125 11.07 6.29 16.24
CA PRO A 125 10.61 5.48 17.36
C PRO A 125 9.48 6.17 18.14
N GLY A 126 8.45 5.40 18.50
CA GLY A 126 7.32 5.91 19.29
C GLY A 126 6.40 6.89 18.56
N CYS A 127 6.59 7.13 17.26
CA CYS A 127 5.70 8.01 16.52
C CYS A 127 4.33 7.34 16.25
N HIS A 128 3.28 8.16 16.15
CA HIS A 128 1.92 7.71 15.80
C HIS A 128 1.37 8.55 14.64
N ARG A 129 2.01 8.46 13.47
CA ARG A 129 1.75 9.35 12.34
C ARG A 129 0.96 8.70 11.20
N SER A 130 1.02 7.37 11.08
CA SER A 130 0.49 6.66 9.92
C SER A 130 -0.10 5.29 10.26
N VAL A 131 -0.55 4.57 9.22
CA VAL A 131 -1.05 3.20 9.35
C VAL A 131 0.03 2.24 9.86
N ALA A 132 1.31 2.53 9.59
CA ALA A 132 2.45 1.77 10.12
C ALA A 132 2.48 1.73 11.66
N ASP A 133 1.81 2.66 12.32
CA ASP A 133 1.79 2.78 13.78
C ASP A 133 0.50 2.24 14.42
N ILE A 134 -0.39 1.63 13.62
CA ILE A 134 -1.67 1.07 14.09
C ILE A 134 -1.49 -0.42 14.34
N THR A 135 -1.43 -0.81 15.61
CA THR A 135 -1.37 -2.21 16.09
C THR A 135 -2.62 -2.62 16.89
N GLY A 136 -3.54 -1.68 17.12
CA GLY A 136 -4.76 -1.90 17.89
C GLY A 136 -5.56 -0.62 18.12
N PRO A 137 -6.71 -0.70 18.84
CA PRO A 137 -7.64 0.42 19.01
C PRO A 137 -7.01 1.68 19.62
N GLU A 138 -6.14 1.53 20.62
CA GLU A 138 -5.48 2.66 21.28
C GLU A 138 -4.52 3.40 20.32
N SER A 139 -3.69 2.65 19.60
CA SER A 139 -2.77 3.22 18.61
C SER A 139 -3.52 3.88 17.44
N LEU A 140 -4.66 3.32 17.02
CA LEU A 140 -5.56 3.93 16.04
C LEU A 140 -6.07 5.30 16.52
N ALA A 141 -6.45 5.41 17.79
CA ALA A 141 -6.89 6.68 18.37
C ALA A 141 -5.75 7.72 18.34
N LYS A 142 -4.53 7.34 18.72
CA LYS A 142 -3.34 8.22 18.67
C LYS A 142 -3.05 8.71 17.24
N VAL A 143 -3.06 7.82 16.25
CA VAL A 143 -2.85 8.18 14.84
C VAL A 143 -3.94 9.12 14.31
N ARG A 144 -5.20 8.91 14.72
CA ARG A 144 -6.31 9.81 14.37
C ARG A 144 -6.12 11.21 14.98
N ALA A 145 -5.74 11.29 16.26
CA ALA A 145 -5.46 12.54 16.94
C ALA A 145 -4.34 13.32 16.24
N TYR A 146 -3.20 12.68 15.97
CA TYR A 146 -2.08 13.28 15.25
C TYR A 146 -2.50 13.84 13.88
N LYS A 147 -3.24 13.07 13.07
CA LYS A 147 -3.70 13.52 11.76
C LYS A 147 -4.65 14.72 11.84
N GLN A 148 -5.49 14.77 12.88
CA GLN A 148 -6.39 15.91 13.10
C GLN A 148 -5.59 17.16 13.47
N GLU A 149 -4.63 17.04 14.39
CA GLU A 149 -3.76 18.14 14.81
C GLU A 149 -2.91 18.67 13.64
N ALA A 150 -2.27 17.79 12.88
CA ALA A 150 -1.49 18.17 11.69
C ALA A 150 -2.35 18.92 10.66
N LYS A 151 -3.60 18.48 10.44
CA LYS A 151 -4.54 19.18 9.56
C LYS A 151 -4.94 20.56 10.10
N ARG A 152 -5.14 20.70 11.41
CA ARG A 152 -5.43 22.00 12.05
C ARG A 152 -4.24 22.95 11.92
N ALA A 153 -3.02 22.48 12.20
CA ALA A 153 -1.80 23.27 12.07
C ALA A 153 -1.57 23.73 10.61
N ALA A 154 -1.73 22.84 9.63
CA ALA A 154 -1.62 23.20 8.22
C ALA A 154 -2.67 24.20 7.75
N LYS A 155 -3.87 24.23 8.37
CA LYS A 155 -4.89 25.24 8.10
C LYS A 155 -4.54 26.59 8.74
N ALA A 156 -3.93 26.59 9.92
CA ALA A 156 -3.53 27.82 10.63
C ALA A 156 -2.29 28.49 10.02
N ALA A 157 -1.44 27.71 9.34
CA ALA A 157 -0.27 28.21 8.62
C ALA A 157 -0.58 28.70 7.18
N ARG A 158 -1.86 28.67 6.78
CA ARG A 158 -2.37 29.16 5.49
C ARG A 158 -3.13 30.45 5.71
#